data_AF-A0AAN0KUB2-F1
#
_entry.id   AF-A0AAN0KUB2-F1
#
_cell.length_a   1.000
_cell.length_b   1.000
_cell.length_c   1.000
_cell.angle_alpha   90.00
_cell.angle_beta   90.00
_cell.angle_gamma   90.00
#
_symmetry.space_group_name_H-M   'P 1'
#
loop_
_entity.id
_entity.type
_entity.pdbx_description
1 polymer ?
#
loop_
_entity_poly.entity_id
_entity_poly.type
_entity_poly.pdbx_seq_one_letter_code
_entity_poly.pdbx_strand_id
1 'polypeptide(L)'
;MDQSFPNRTIKPFRMGRIPSYPVSGDQLVADAENRLQNQGDIFGCALFQSRNDILSTLAALVEDEDYREKFGKVNSEPFAALAELPPESQAAAMKIAELAMNRLIEAMVGQLAAGERALPGDYCVSYKLEAQLEKITGATANGVKLRKVDKCTIVDANQSVLPASLNSWLRRFGQSAV
;
A
#
# COMPACT_ATOMS: atom_id res chain seq x y z
N MET A 1 -16.41 7.64 9.74
CA MET A 1 -16.06 7.31 11.14
C MET A 1 -14.56 7.23 11.20
N ASP A 2 -13.92 8.07 12.00
CA ASP A 2 -12.47 8.06 12.20
C ASP A 2 -12.15 6.91 13.16
N GLN A 3 -11.94 5.71 12.62
CA GLN A 3 -11.47 4.58 13.42
C GLN A 3 -9.97 4.78 13.61
N SER A 4 -9.54 4.99 14.86
CA SER A 4 -8.14 5.03 15.25
C SER A 4 -7.41 3.83 14.64
N PHE A 5 -6.41 4.09 13.80
CA PHE A 5 -5.64 3.05 13.12
C PHE A 5 -4.19 3.03 13.65
N PRO A 6 -3.61 1.84 13.89
CA PRO A 6 -4.23 0.51 13.80
C PRO A 6 -5.23 0.27 14.94
N ASN A 7 -6.19 -0.64 14.71
CA ASN A 7 -7.01 -1.14 15.81
C ASN A 7 -6.16 -2.03 16.71
N ARG A 8 -5.77 -1.52 17.88
CA ARG A 8 -4.90 -2.22 18.81
C ARG A 8 -5.54 -3.46 19.46
N THR A 9 -6.86 -3.66 19.34
CA THR A 9 -7.55 -4.83 19.93
C THR A 9 -7.27 -6.13 19.15
N ILE A 10 -6.96 -6.04 17.86
CA ILE A 10 -6.73 -7.19 16.98
C ILE A 10 -5.24 -7.45 16.76
N LYS A 11 -4.89 -8.55 16.06
CA LYS A 11 -3.49 -8.83 15.71
C LYS A 11 -2.95 -7.81 14.70
N PRO A 12 -1.72 -7.30 14.88
CA PRO A 12 -1.07 -6.38 13.95
C PRO A 12 -1.01 -6.93 12.51
N PHE A 13 -1.02 -6.03 11.53
CA PHE A 13 -1.01 -6.32 10.08
C PHE A 13 -2.13 -7.24 9.57
N ARG A 14 -3.09 -7.64 10.40
CA ARG A 14 -4.32 -8.30 9.94
C ARG A 14 -5.33 -7.35 9.31
N MET A 15 -5.12 -6.03 9.42
CA MET A 15 -5.96 -5.04 8.77
C MET A 15 -5.19 -4.28 7.70
N GLY A 16 -5.78 -4.27 6.51
CA GLY A 16 -5.69 -3.11 5.62
C GLY A 16 -6.94 -2.25 5.84
N ARG A 17 -6.78 -0.92 5.86
CA ARG A 17 -7.95 -0.05 5.72
C ARG A 17 -8.45 -0.08 4.30
N ILE A 18 -9.76 0.10 4.12
CA ILE A 18 -10.30 0.45 2.82
C ILE A 18 -9.65 1.79 2.44
N PRO A 19 -8.91 1.88 1.33
CA PRO A 19 -8.28 3.14 0.95
C PRO A 19 -9.33 4.22 0.76
N SER A 20 -9.05 5.44 1.23
CA SER A 20 -9.92 6.58 0.94
C SER A 20 -9.60 7.10 -0.46
N TYR A 21 -10.47 6.78 -1.41
CA TYR A 21 -10.33 7.27 -2.76
C TYR A 21 -10.82 8.72 -2.88
N PRO A 22 -10.16 9.58 -3.68
CA PRO A 22 -10.70 10.90 -4.02
C PRO A 22 -11.98 10.82 -4.87
N VAL A 23 -12.24 9.66 -5.50
CA VAL A 23 -13.37 9.40 -6.40
C VAL A 23 -14.06 8.10 -5.98
N SER A 24 -15.40 8.07 -5.96
CA SER A 24 -16.16 6.87 -5.55
C SER A 24 -16.06 5.74 -6.58
N GLY A 25 -16.23 4.49 -6.13
CA GLY A 25 -16.20 3.32 -7.02
C GLY A 25 -17.22 3.38 -8.17
N ASP A 26 -18.41 3.93 -7.92
CA ASP A 26 -19.44 4.09 -8.95
C ASP A 26 -19.03 5.12 -10.02
N GLN A 27 -18.35 6.21 -9.61
CA GLN A 27 -17.80 7.19 -10.55
C GLN A 27 -16.66 6.61 -11.38
N LEU A 28 -15.78 5.80 -10.76
CA LEU A 28 -14.66 5.14 -11.45
C LEU A 28 -15.14 4.15 -12.53
N VAL A 29 -16.28 3.49 -12.31
CA VAL A 29 -16.89 2.56 -13.29
C VAL A 29 -17.59 3.30 -14.43
N ALA A 30 -18.23 4.44 -14.12
CA ALA A 30 -18.99 5.25 -15.07
C ALA A 30 -18.11 6.03 -16.05
N ASP A 31 -16.90 6.42 -15.64
CA ASP A 31 -15.93 7.11 -16.48
C ASP A 31 -15.14 6.11 -17.37
N ALA A 32 -15.77 5.72 -18.48
CA ALA A 32 -15.20 4.77 -19.42
C ALA A 32 -13.98 5.34 -20.18
N GLU A 33 -13.94 6.64 -20.41
CA GLU A 33 -12.87 7.30 -21.17
C GLU A 33 -11.55 7.30 -20.39
N ASN A 34 -11.59 7.50 -19.06
CA ASN A 34 -10.40 7.49 -18.21
C ASN A 34 -10.23 6.19 -17.41
N ARG A 35 -10.95 5.11 -17.74
CA ARG A 35 -11.01 3.88 -16.92
C ARG A 35 -9.63 3.34 -16.54
N LEU A 36 -8.69 3.27 -17.49
CA LEU A 36 -7.33 2.79 -17.22
C LEU A 36 -6.62 3.70 -16.21
N GLN A 37 -6.60 5.00 -16.46
CA GLN A 37 -5.97 6.00 -15.58
C GLN A 37 -6.56 5.95 -14.17
N ASN A 38 -7.88 5.91 -14.07
CA ASN A 38 -8.63 5.76 -12.82
C ASN A 38 -8.19 4.53 -12.02
N GLN A 39 -7.98 3.38 -12.67
CA GLN A 39 -7.48 2.17 -12.02
C GLN A 39 -6.01 2.28 -11.58
N GLY A 40 -5.19 2.95 -12.40
CA GLY A 40 -3.84 3.32 -12.00
C GLY A 40 -3.83 4.15 -10.72
N ASP A 41 -4.69 5.17 -10.63
CA ASP A 41 -4.80 6.07 -9.48
C ASP A 41 -5.33 5.36 -8.21
N ILE A 42 -6.29 4.44 -8.35
CA ILE A 42 -6.76 3.57 -7.27
C ILE A 42 -5.60 2.74 -6.70
N PHE A 43 -4.81 2.11 -7.57
CA PHE A 43 -3.68 1.28 -7.15
C PHE A 43 -2.61 2.11 -6.43
N GLY A 44 -2.27 3.28 -6.98
CA GLY A 44 -1.34 4.20 -6.33
C GLY A 44 -1.83 4.64 -4.96
N CYS A 45 -3.10 5.01 -4.84
CA CYS A 45 -3.72 5.36 -3.55
C CYS A 45 -3.59 4.22 -2.53
N ALA A 46 -3.92 2.99 -2.92
CA ALA A 46 -3.83 1.81 -2.04
C ALA A 46 -2.40 1.55 -1.56
N LEU A 47 -1.40 1.71 -2.43
CA LEU A 47 0.01 1.49 -2.09
C LEU A 47 0.53 2.53 -1.08
N PHE A 48 0.25 3.82 -1.32
CA PHE A 48 0.67 4.88 -0.39
C PHE A 48 -0.11 4.84 0.92
N GLN A 49 -1.38 4.45 0.91
CA GLN A 49 -2.14 4.18 2.13
C GLN A 49 -1.53 3.02 2.91
N SER A 50 -1.13 1.95 2.23
CA SER A 50 -0.45 0.81 2.85
C SER A 50 0.87 1.21 3.53
N ARG A 51 1.69 2.06 2.87
CA ARG A 51 2.87 2.67 3.53
C ARG A 51 2.49 3.34 4.85
N ASN A 52 1.49 4.23 4.83
CA ASN A 52 1.09 4.98 6.02
C ASN A 52 0.53 4.07 7.11
N ASP A 53 -0.23 3.04 6.73
CA ASP A 53 -0.78 2.03 7.64
C ASP A 53 0.36 1.21 8.29
N ILE A 54 1.37 0.81 7.52
CA ILE A 54 2.57 0.14 8.05
C ILE A 54 3.29 1.05 9.05
N LEU A 55 3.55 2.32 8.70
CA LEU A 55 4.20 3.27 9.62
C LEU A 55 3.41 3.45 10.91
N SER A 56 2.09 3.63 10.80
CA SER A 56 1.21 3.77 11.96
C SER A 56 1.21 2.49 12.82
N THR A 57 1.29 1.32 12.18
CA THR A 57 1.37 0.04 12.87
C THR A 57 2.70 -0.12 13.59
N LEU A 58 3.81 0.26 12.95
CA LEU A 58 5.14 0.25 13.56
C LEU A 58 5.19 1.17 14.78
N ALA A 59 4.67 2.40 14.67
CA ALA A 59 4.59 3.32 15.81
C ALA A 59 3.78 2.70 16.97
N ALA A 60 2.61 2.14 16.68
CA ALA A 60 1.78 1.50 17.71
C ALA A 60 2.48 0.29 18.36
N LEU A 61 3.29 -0.49 17.64
CA LEU A 61 4.05 -1.62 18.19
C LEU A 61 5.19 -1.18 19.12
N VAL A 62 5.69 0.03 18.94
CA VAL A 62 6.72 0.64 19.80
C VAL A 62 6.07 1.21 21.06
N GLU A 63 4.92 1.87 20.92
CA GLU A 63 4.21 2.54 22.02
C GLU A 63 3.46 1.59 22.97
N ASP A 64 3.04 0.41 22.49
CA ASP A 64 2.06 -0.44 23.17
C ASP A 64 2.56 -1.88 23.30
N GLU A 65 2.96 -2.24 24.52
CA GLU A 65 3.48 -3.56 24.85
C GLU A 65 2.43 -4.67 24.65
N ASP A 66 1.20 -4.47 25.13
CA ASP A 66 0.10 -5.43 24.96
C ASP A 66 -0.21 -5.68 23.47
N TYR A 67 -0.13 -4.64 22.66
CA TYR A 67 -0.30 -4.75 21.20
C TYR A 67 0.86 -5.51 20.54
N ARG A 68 2.09 -5.28 20.99
CA ARG A 68 3.30 -5.96 20.53
C ARG A 68 3.31 -7.45 20.90
N GLU A 69 2.86 -7.82 22.09
CA GLU A 69 2.83 -9.23 22.52
C GLU A 69 1.92 -10.12 21.64
N LYS A 70 0.94 -9.52 20.95
CA LYS A 70 0.05 -10.23 20.00
C LYS A 70 0.78 -10.81 18.79
N PHE A 71 2.02 -10.39 18.51
CA PHE A 71 2.90 -10.92 17.47
C PHE A 71 3.61 -12.24 17.83
N GLY A 72 3.57 -12.62 19.11
CA GLY A 72 4.37 -13.71 19.66
C GLY A 72 5.83 -13.31 19.90
N LYS A 73 6.49 -14.00 20.84
CA LYS A 73 7.79 -13.61 21.42
C LYS A 73 8.90 -13.35 20.40
N VAL A 74 9.03 -14.19 19.37
CA VAL A 74 10.10 -14.07 18.37
C VAL A 74 9.95 -12.82 17.50
N ASN A 75 8.71 -12.40 17.23
CA ASN A 75 8.44 -11.26 16.37
C ASN A 75 8.33 -9.94 17.15
N SER A 76 8.22 -10.00 18.48
CA SER A 76 8.13 -8.81 19.34
C SER A 76 9.49 -8.21 19.69
N GLU A 77 10.56 -9.01 19.72
CA GLU A 77 11.91 -8.58 20.14
C GLU A 77 12.41 -7.31 19.41
N PRO A 78 12.33 -7.20 18.07
CA PRO A 78 12.79 -6.00 17.38
C PRO A 78 12.03 -4.73 17.79
N PHE A 79 10.73 -4.86 18.08
CA PHE A 79 9.90 -3.73 18.51
C PHE A 79 10.09 -3.39 19.98
N ALA A 80 10.42 -4.37 20.82
CA ALA A 80 10.81 -4.15 22.21
C ALA A 80 12.14 -3.40 22.28
N ALA A 81 13.15 -3.86 21.53
CA ALA A 81 14.44 -3.18 21.42
C ALA A 81 14.28 -1.74 20.89
N LEU A 82 13.41 -1.53 19.89
CA LEU A 82 13.11 -0.20 19.39
C LEU A 82 12.43 0.70 20.44
N ALA A 83 11.53 0.15 21.26
CA ALA A 83 10.84 0.88 22.33
C ALA A 83 11.76 1.31 23.49
N GLU A 84 12.85 0.58 23.72
CA GLU A 84 13.86 0.92 24.75
C GLU A 84 14.81 2.04 24.32
N LEU A 85 14.84 2.39 23.03
CA LEU A 85 15.72 3.46 22.53
C LEU A 85 15.23 4.85 22.99
N PRO A 86 16.13 5.85 23.07
CA PRO A 86 15.75 7.23 23.27
C PRO A 86 14.79 7.74 22.18
N PRO A 87 13.89 8.70 22.47
CA PRO A 87 12.90 9.21 21.52
C PRO A 87 13.49 9.70 20.19
N GLU A 88 14.67 10.33 20.22
CA GLU A 88 15.36 10.78 19.00
C GLU A 88 15.78 9.61 18.10
N SER A 89 16.27 8.52 18.69
CA SER A 89 16.64 7.30 17.97
C SER A 89 15.42 6.57 17.42
N GLN A 90 14.30 6.57 18.16
CA GLN A 90 13.03 6.04 17.66
C GLN A 90 12.54 6.84 16.44
N ALA A 91 12.57 8.17 16.51
CA ALA A 91 12.19 9.03 15.39
C ALA A 91 13.09 8.80 14.17
N ALA A 92 14.41 8.65 14.37
CA ALA A 92 15.35 8.33 13.30
C ALA A 92 15.05 6.96 12.65
N ALA A 93 14.78 5.93 13.45
CA ALA A 93 14.41 4.61 12.96
C ALA A 93 13.10 4.63 12.15
N MET A 94 12.08 5.35 12.63
CA MET A 94 10.81 5.55 11.91
C MET A 94 11.03 6.29 10.60
N LYS A 95 11.93 7.28 10.55
CA LYS A 95 12.29 7.99 9.32
C LYS A 95 12.99 7.08 8.32
N ILE A 96 13.86 6.19 8.78
CA ILE A 96 14.52 5.18 7.94
C ILE A 96 13.47 4.22 7.35
N ALA A 97 12.51 3.75 8.16
CA ALA A 97 11.44 2.88 7.69
C ALA A 97 10.58 3.57 6.62
N GLU A 98 10.23 4.84 6.82
CA GLU A 98 9.54 5.66 5.82
C GLU A 98 10.34 5.76 4.52
N LEU A 99 11.64 6.10 4.61
CA LEU A 99 12.52 6.22 3.45
C LEU A 99 12.66 4.90 2.70
N ALA A 100 12.80 3.78 3.41
CA ALA A 100 12.89 2.45 2.80
C ALA A 100 11.61 2.11 2.01
N MET A 101 10.43 2.41 2.56
CA MET A 101 9.17 2.21 1.84
C MET A 101 9.04 3.14 0.63
N ASN A 102 9.43 4.41 0.75
CA ASN A 102 9.44 5.33 -0.38
C ASN A 102 10.37 4.84 -1.49
N ARG A 103 11.58 4.37 -1.15
CA ARG A 103 12.53 3.80 -2.12
C ARG A 103 12.00 2.54 -2.79
N LEU A 104 11.32 1.68 -2.04
CA LEU A 104 10.67 0.50 -2.63
C LEU A 104 9.60 0.91 -3.63
N ILE A 105 8.75 1.88 -3.28
CA ILE A 105 7.73 2.43 -4.19
C ILE A 105 8.39 3.04 -5.43
N GLU A 106 9.40 3.89 -5.27
CA GLU A 106 10.17 4.50 -6.38
C GLU A 106 10.82 3.44 -7.29
N ALA A 107 11.43 2.41 -6.71
CA ALA A 107 12.02 1.32 -7.48
C ALA A 107 10.95 0.57 -8.28
N MET A 108 9.77 0.33 -7.69
CA MET A 108 8.63 -0.22 -8.40
C MET A 108 8.16 0.70 -9.53
N VAL A 109 8.07 2.02 -9.31
CA VAL A 109 7.75 2.98 -10.38
C VAL A 109 8.76 2.89 -11.51
N GLY A 110 10.05 2.86 -11.20
CA GLY A 110 11.13 2.76 -12.18
C GLY A 110 11.07 1.46 -12.98
N GLN A 111 10.82 0.32 -12.34
CA GLN A 111 10.62 -0.95 -13.05
C GLN A 111 9.37 -0.91 -13.94
N LEU A 112 8.25 -0.34 -13.46
CA LEU A 112 7.01 -0.25 -14.23
C LEU A 112 7.10 0.75 -15.40
N ALA A 113 7.96 1.77 -15.30
CA ALA A 113 8.18 2.77 -16.35
C ALA A 113 9.10 2.26 -17.48
N ALA A 114 9.98 1.31 -17.17
CA ALA A 114 10.99 0.82 -18.11
C ALA A 114 10.45 -0.20 -19.14
N GLY A 115 9.23 -0.71 -18.96
CA GLY A 115 8.66 -1.75 -19.83
C GLY A 115 9.42 -3.08 -19.72
N GLU A 116 9.45 -3.85 -20.81
CA GLU A 116 10.22 -5.10 -20.88
C GLU A 116 11.71 -4.84 -20.58
N ARG A 117 12.26 -5.57 -19.62
CA ARG A 117 13.68 -5.44 -19.25
C ARG A 117 14.48 -6.66 -19.70
N ALA A 118 15.37 -6.45 -20.67
CA ALA A 118 16.35 -7.46 -21.07
C ALA A 118 17.28 -7.82 -19.90
N LEU A 119 17.49 -9.12 -19.70
CA LEU A 119 18.47 -9.69 -18.78
C LEU A 119 19.64 -10.30 -19.58
N PRO A 120 20.78 -10.66 -18.94
CA PRO A 120 21.84 -11.41 -19.61
C PRO A 120 21.36 -12.79 -20.09
N GLY A 121 21.79 -13.20 -21.29
CA GLY A 121 21.17 -14.32 -22.01
C GLY A 121 19.86 -13.87 -22.67
N ASP A 122 19.26 -14.67 -23.54
CA ASP A 122 18.05 -14.28 -24.31
C ASP A 122 16.76 -14.23 -23.45
N TYR A 123 16.82 -13.60 -22.28
CA TYR A 123 15.75 -13.51 -21.29
C TYR A 123 15.27 -12.06 -21.12
N CYS A 124 13.99 -11.91 -20.80
CA CYS A 124 13.41 -10.64 -20.39
C CYS A 124 12.52 -10.82 -19.16
N VAL A 125 12.33 -9.75 -18.40
CA VAL A 125 11.30 -9.67 -17.36
C VAL A 125 10.16 -8.82 -17.88
N SER A 126 8.96 -9.37 -17.84
CA SER A 126 7.70 -8.65 -18.05
C SER A 126 6.86 -8.69 -16.78
N TYR A 127 6.01 -7.67 -16.60
CA TYR A 127 5.16 -7.56 -15.43
C TYR A 127 3.70 -7.41 -15.84
N LYS A 128 2.82 -8.08 -15.08
CA LYS A 128 1.37 -8.01 -15.27
C LYS A 128 0.72 -7.74 -13.92
N LEU A 129 -0.03 -6.64 -13.85
CA LEU A 129 -0.84 -6.29 -12.69
C LEU A 129 -2.31 -6.48 -13.04
N GLU A 130 -3.00 -7.35 -12.30
CA GLU A 130 -4.44 -7.51 -12.41
C GLU A 130 -5.11 -6.77 -11.24
N ALA A 131 -5.93 -5.78 -11.55
CA ALA A 131 -6.79 -5.10 -10.59
C ALA A 131 -8.24 -5.50 -10.85
N GLN A 132 -8.95 -5.88 -9.79
CA GLN A 132 -10.38 -6.17 -9.86
C GLN A 132 -11.14 -5.27 -8.90
N LEU A 133 -12.24 -4.71 -9.37
CA LEU A 133 -13.17 -3.96 -8.53
C LEU A 133 -14.31 -4.89 -8.13
N GLU A 134 -14.53 -5.01 -6.82
CA GLU A 134 -15.58 -5.85 -6.26
C GLU A 134 -16.56 -5.02 -5.43
N LYS A 135 -17.85 -5.27 -5.64
CA LYS A 135 -18.93 -4.68 -4.86
C LYS A 135 -19.35 -5.62 -3.77
N ILE A 136 -19.45 -5.10 -2.55
CA ILE A 136 -20.07 -5.81 -1.44
C ILE A 136 -21.56 -5.94 -1.72
N THR A 137 -22.05 -7.18 -1.78
CA THR A 137 -23.45 -7.52 -2.10
C THR A 137 -24.21 -8.11 -0.91
N GLY A 138 -23.52 -8.34 0.21
CA GLY A 138 -24.09 -8.88 1.43
C GLY A 138 -23.00 -9.41 2.36
N ALA A 139 -23.41 -10.08 3.43
CA ALA A 139 -22.52 -10.76 4.36
C ALA A 139 -22.93 -12.24 4.47
N THR A 140 -21.94 -13.09 4.72
CA THR A 140 -22.10 -14.52 5.02
C THR A 140 -21.45 -14.81 6.37
N ALA A 141 -21.69 -16.00 6.94
CA ALA A 141 -21.05 -16.44 8.18
C ALA A 141 -19.51 -16.46 8.09
N ASN A 142 -18.95 -16.53 6.88
CA ASN A 142 -17.50 -16.62 6.62
C ASN A 142 -16.89 -15.31 6.10
N GLY A 143 -17.65 -14.21 6.06
CA GLY A 143 -17.18 -12.90 5.60
C GLY A 143 -18.09 -12.25 4.57
N VAL A 144 -17.56 -11.22 3.90
CA VAL A 144 -18.32 -10.38 2.96
C VAL A 144 -18.60 -11.12 1.65
N LYS A 145 -19.83 -11.03 1.14
CA LYS A 145 -20.18 -11.52 -0.19
C LYS A 145 -19.82 -10.48 -1.24
N LEU A 146 -18.87 -10.82 -2.10
CA LEU A 146 -18.33 -9.92 -3.11
C LEU A 146 -18.84 -10.30 -4.50
N ARG A 147 -19.14 -9.29 -5.33
CA ARG A 147 -19.44 -9.45 -6.75
C ARG A 147 -18.43 -8.66 -7.56
N LYS A 148 -17.81 -9.28 -8.55
CA LYS A 148 -16.94 -8.60 -9.51
C LYS A 148 -17.75 -7.61 -10.33
N VAL A 149 -17.32 -6.35 -10.32
CA VAL A 149 -17.93 -5.24 -11.07
C VAL A 149 -17.09 -4.91 -12.28
N ASP A 150 -15.77 -4.94 -12.11
CA ASP A 150 -14.83 -4.62 -13.17
C ASP A 150 -13.52 -5.39 -12.99
N LYS A 151 -12.79 -5.59 -14.10
CA LYS A 151 -11.44 -6.17 -14.10
C LYS A 151 -10.60 -5.43 -15.12
N CYS A 152 -9.40 -5.04 -14.70
CA CYS A 152 -8.38 -4.54 -15.60
C CYS A 152 -7.09 -5.33 -15.46
N THR A 153 -6.46 -5.51 -16.60
CA THR A 153 -5.11 -6.03 -16.71
C THR A 153 -4.23 -4.89 -17.19
N ILE A 154 -3.29 -4.47 -16.35
CA ILE A 154 -2.26 -3.51 -16.71
C ILE A 154 -0.99 -4.30 -17.01
N VAL A 155 -0.57 -4.26 -18.27
CA VAL A 155 0.65 -4.90 -18.76
C VAL A 155 1.78 -3.88 -18.89
N ASP A 156 3.01 -4.36 -18.90
CA ASP A 156 4.16 -3.54 -19.25
C ASP A 156 4.09 -3.14 -20.73
N ALA A 157 3.84 -1.87 -20.97
CA ALA A 157 3.91 -1.28 -22.30
C ALA A 157 4.13 0.22 -22.16
N ASN A 158 4.54 0.86 -23.25
CA ASN A 158 4.61 2.33 -23.40
C ASN A 158 3.24 3.04 -23.21
N GLN A 159 2.18 2.30 -22.85
CA GLN A 159 0.84 2.78 -22.54
C GLN A 159 0.43 2.54 -21.07
N SER A 160 1.32 2.00 -20.22
CA SER A 160 1.02 1.80 -18.80
C SER A 160 0.81 3.15 -18.10
N VAL A 161 -0.36 3.32 -17.49
CA VAL A 161 -0.75 4.50 -16.69
C VAL A 161 -0.19 4.47 -15.26
N LEU A 162 0.37 3.33 -14.84
CA LEU A 162 0.86 3.14 -13.47
C LEU A 162 2.05 4.03 -13.12
N PRO A 163 3.06 4.21 -13.98
CA PRO A 163 4.14 5.15 -13.69
C PRO A 163 3.64 6.57 -13.47
N ALA A 164 2.67 7.03 -14.27
CA ALA A 164 2.10 8.37 -14.12
C ALA A 164 1.33 8.51 -12.80
N SER A 165 0.45 7.56 -12.48
CA SER A 165 -0.27 7.51 -11.20
C SER A 165 0.69 7.46 -10.00
N LEU A 166 1.63 6.51 -9.98
CA LEU A 166 2.54 6.35 -8.84
C LEU A 166 3.44 7.57 -8.67
N ASN A 167 3.90 8.20 -9.75
CA ASN A 167 4.63 9.46 -9.68
C ASN A 167 3.78 10.62 -9.14
N SER A 168 2.50 10.70 -9.54
CA SER A 168 1.55 11.69 -9.01
C SER A 168 1.44 11.54 -7.48
N TRP A 169 1.23 10.31 -7.01
CA TRP A 169 1.15 10.02 -5.59
C TRP A 169 2.47 10.19 -4.85
N LEU A 170 3.61 9.88 -5.47
CA LEU A 170 4.94 10.14 -4.91
C LEU A 170 5.15 11.65 -4.71
N ARG A 171 4.74 12.49 -5.66
CA ARG A 171 4.80 13.94 -5.47
C ARG A 171 3.87 14.40 -4.35
N ARG A 172 2.68 13.80 -4.23
CA ARG A 172 1.67 14.17 -3.23
C ARG A 172 2.01 13.69 -1.81
N PHE A 173 2.66 12.55 -1.66
CA PHE A 173 2.88 11.88 -0.36
C PHE A 173 4.34 11.57 -0.03
N GLY A 174 5.21 11.51 -1.02
CA GLY A 174 6.65 11.29 -0.87
C GLY A 174 7.43 12.57 -0.58
N GLN A 175 6.86 13.74 -0.89
CA GLN A 175 7.37 15.03 -0.42
C GLN A 175 6.84 15.31 1.00
N SER A 176 7.23 14.47 1.97
CA SER A 176 7.29 14.94 3.35
C SER A 176 8.39 16.00 3.37
N ALA A 177 8.00 17.26 3.56
CA ALA A 177 8.90 18.41 3.65
C ALA A 177 10.13 18.06 4.51
N VAL A 178 11.30 18.23 3.91
CA VAL A 178 12.56 18.33 4.65
C VAL A 178 12.58 19.68 5.35
#